data_AF-A0A958YIC3-F1
#
_entry.id   AF-A0A958YIC3-F1
#
_cell.length_a   1.000
_cell.length_b   1.000
_cell.length_c   1.000
_cell.angle_alpha   90.00
_cell.angle_beta   90.00
_cell.angle_gamma   90.00
#
_symmetry.space_group_name_H-M   'P 1'
#
loop_
_entity.id
_entity.type
_entity.pdbx_description
1 polymer ?
#
loop_
_entity_poly.entity_id
_entity_poly.type
_entity_poly.pdbx_seq_one_letter_code
_entity_poly.pdbx_strand_id
1 'polypeptide(L)'
;KNKEIRAKLVQHAYNQKQVLEASHLLVFCINDDISNSDVDRHFDNVKSLRQTPEKILFPYRNELKMMMNVMSQQERQEWSIKQAYIALGNLMTVCAVEHIDSCPMEGFDAQKIDEILKLEQNKLKSVLLLPVGYRAEDDMFASFKKVRKHVADAVLEL
;
A
#
# COMPACT_ATOMS: atom_id res chain seq x y z
N LYS A 1 -19.90 0.59 3.14
CA LYS A 1 -20.75 1.16 4.21
C LYS A 1 -20.59 2.69 4.37
N ASN A 2 -19.41 3.30 4.25
CA ASN A 2 -19.25 4.77 4.34
C ASN A 2 -19.26 5.49 2.98
N LYS A 3 -20.42 5.53 2.30
CA LYS A 3 -20.54 6.23 1.01
C LYS A 3 -20.34 7.75 1.13
N GLU A 4 -20.76 8.35 2.25
CA GLU A 4 -20.59 9.79 2.49
C GLU A 4 -19.12 10.22 2.55
N ILE A 5 -18.29 9.46 3.26
CA ILE A 5 -16.83 9.73 3.33
C ILE A 5 -16.23 9.53 1.94
N ARG A 6 -16.54 8.42 1.27
CA ARG A 6 -15.99 8.12 -0.07
C ARG A 6 -16.39 9.16 -1.11
N ALA A 7 -17.60 9.72 -1.03
CA ALA A 7 -18.04 10.79 -1.92
C ALA A 7 -17.15 12.05 -1.78
N LYS A 8 -16.71 12.39 -0.57
CA LYS A 8 -15.75 13.48 -0.33
C LYS A 8 -14.37 13.19 -0.92
N LEU A 9 -13.96 11.93 -1.00
CA LEU A 9 -12.66 11.54 -1.57
C LEU A 9 -12.64 11.69 -3.10
N VAL A 10 -13.78 11.54 -3.79
CA VAL A 10 -13.85 11.55 -5.27
C VAL A 10 -13.25 12.83 -5.87
N GLN A 11 -13.56 14.00 -5.31
CA GLN A 11 -13.03 15.28 -5.81
C GLN A 11 -11.49 15.36 -5.69
N HIS A 12 -10.92 14.67 -4.70
CA HIS A 12 -9.48 14.61 -4.45
C HIS A 12 -8.80 13.41 -5.12
N ALA A 13 -9.58 12.51 -5.72
CA ALA A 13 -9.11 11.45 -6.61
C ALA A 13 -9.37 11.80 -8.09
N TYR A 14 -9.30 13.09 -8.43
CA TYR A 14 -9.52 13.60 -9.79
C TYR A 14 -10.85 13.17 -10.42
N ASN A 15 -11.91 13.12 -9.62
CA ASN A 15 -13.27 12.73 -10.02
C ASN A 15 -13.40 11.29 -10.52
N GLN A 16 -12.45 10.42 -10.19
CA GLN A 16 -12.51 9.01 -10.52
C GLN A 16 -13.58 8.28 -9.69
N LYS A 17 -14.69 7.93 -10.34
CA LYS A 17 -15.89 7.40 -9.68
C LYS A 17 -15.70 6.04 -9.02
N GLN A 18 -14.73 5.23 -9.46
CA GLN A 18 -14.44 3.94 -8.82
C GLN A 18 -14.16 4.08 -7.31
N VAL A 19 -13.65 5.23 -6.86
CA VAL A 19 -13.45 5.55 -5.44
C VAL A 19 -14.76 5.52 -4.64
N LEU A 20 -15.91 5.83 -5.23
CA LEU A 20 -17.23 5.79 -4.61
C LEU A 20 -18.03 4.54 -5.00
N GLU A 21 -17.93 4.10 -6.25
CA GLU A 21 -18.79 3.06 -6.83
C GLU A 21 -18.36 1.64 -6.45
N ALA A 22 -17.06 1.39 -6.24
CA ALA A 22 -16.58 0.07 -5.85
C ALA A 22 -17.23 -0.42 -4.55
N SER A 23 -17.27 -1.73 -4.32
CA SER A 23 -17.83 -2.30 -3.08
C SER A 23 -17.03 -1.82 -1.85
N HIS A 24 -15.71 -1.91 -1.94
CA HIS A 24 -14.78 -1.43 -0.93
C HIS A 24 -13.70 -0.56 -1.56
N LEU A 25 -13.15 0.35 -0.75
CA LEU A 25 -11.98 1.14 -1.08
C LEU A 25 -10.91 0.81 -0.04
N LEU A 26 -9.80 0.25 -0.49
CA LEU A 26 -8.64 0.04 0.35
C LEU A 26 -7.69 1.23 0.17
N VAL A 27 -7.26 1.80 1.29
CA VAL A 27 -6.26 2.87 1.32
C VAL A 27 -4.99 2.26 1.89
N PHE A 28 -3.95 2.20 1.07
CA PHE A 28 -2.64 1.76 1.53
C PHE A 28 -1.95 2.95 2.16
N CYS A 29 -1.47 2.73 3.38
CA CYS A 29 -0.79 3.74 4.16
C CYS A 29 0.61 3.27 4.52
N ILE A 30 1.52 4.23 4.63
CA ILE A 30 2.81 4.04 5.29
C ILE A 30 2.79 4.73 6.65
N ASN A 31 3.70 4.34 7.54
CA ASN A 31 4.03 5.18 8.69
C ASN A 31 4.70 6.46 8.19
N ASP A 32 4.28 7.61 8.70
CA ASP A 32 4.86 8.92 8.35
C ASP A 32 6.36 8.98 8.70
N ASP A 33 6.75 8.34 9.80
CA ASP A 33 8.14 8.11 10.12
C ASP A 33 8.30 6.77 10.83
N ILE A 34 9.19 5.92 10.31
CA ILE A 34 9.57 4.68 10.98
C ILE A 34 10.58 5.02 12.07
N SER A 35 10.23 4.68 13.30
CA SER A 35 11.05 4.91 14.47
C SER A 35 11.74 3.64 14.96
N ASN A 36 12.74 3.80 15.84
CA ASN A 36 13.33 2.67 16.57
C ASN A 36 12.27 1.84 17.32
N SER A 37 11.17 2.47 17.77
CA SER A 37 10.09 1.78 18.48
C SER A 37 9.31 0.82 17.57
N ASP A 38 9.25 1.08 16.26
CA ASP A 38 8.59 0.19 15.30
C ASP A 38 9.43 -1.05 15.04
N VAL A 39 10.75 -0.86 14.91
CA VAL A 39 11.72 -1.97 14.86
C VAL A 39 11.62 -2.78 16.14
N ASP A 40 11.60 -2.13 17.31
CA ASP A 40 11.46 -2.84 18.57
C ASP A 40 10.17 -3.65 18.64
N ARG A 41 9.04 -3.06 18.32
CA ARG A 41 7.75 -3.77 18.31
C ARG A 41 7.77 -5.00 17.41
N HIS A 42 8.40 -4.91 16.23
CA HIS A 42 8.54 -6.06 15.33
C HIS A 42 9.33 -7.19 16.00
N PHE A 43 10.51 -6.89 16.53
CA PHE A 43 11.37 -7.91 17.14
C PHE A 43 10.83 -8.45 18.47
N ASP A 44 10.13 -7.65 19.26
CA ASP A 44 9.43 -8.13 20.46
C ASP A 44 8.32 -9.10 20.09
N ASN A 45 7.61 -8.83 19.00
CA ASN A 45 6.62 -9.77 18.47
C ASN A 45 7.28 -11.07 17.98
N VAL A 46 8.41 -10.99 17.28
CA VAL A 46 9.18 -12.18 16.86
C VAL A 46 9.62 -12.99 18.08
N LYS A 47 10.18 -12.34 19.10
CA LYS A 47 10.59 -12.96 20.35
C LYS A 47 9.41 -13.66 21.05
N SER A 48 8.27 -13.00 21.15
CA SER A 48 7.06 -13.54 21.77
C SER A 48 6.50 -14.75 21.01
N LEU A 49 6.38 -14.65 19.69
CA LEU A 49 5.75 -15.69 18.86
C LEU A 49 6.66 -16.89 18.60
N ARG A 50 7.96 -16.65 18.37
CA ARG A 50 8.92 -17.70 18.01
C ARG A 50 9.74 -18.18 19.19
N GLN A 51 9.59 -17.56 20.37
CA GLN A 51 10.38 -17.84 21.57
C GLN A 51 11.89 -17.71 21.33
N THR A 52 12.30 -16.86 20.40
CA THR A 52 13.70 -16.65 20.02
C THR A 52 14.41 -15.79 21.08
N PRO A 53 15.52 -16.25 21.68
CA PRO A 53 16.25 -15.48 22.69
C PRO A 53 16.75 -14.11 22.17
N GLU A 54 16.70 -13.09 23.03
CA GLU A 54 17.16 -11.72 22.70
C GLU A 54 18.60 -11.70 22.17
N LYS A 55 19.48 -12.53 22.73
CA LYS A 55 20.88 -12.64 22.30
C LYS A 55 21.05 -12.97 20.81
N ILE A 56 20.06 -13.63 20.20
CA ILE A 56 20.07 -13.98 18.76
C ILE A 56 19.49 -12.83 17.94
N LEU A 57 18.45 -12.17 18.44
CA LEU A 57 17.74 -11.10 17.73
C LEU A 57 18.49 -9.76 17.77
N PHE A 58 19.19 -9.50 18.88
CA PHE A 58 19.80 -8.21 19.19
C PHE A 58 20.74 -7.67 18.10
N PRO A 59 21.66 -8.47 17.51
CA PRO A 59 22.57 -7.95 16.48
C PRO A 59 21.82 -7.38 15.28
N TYR A 60 20.88 -8.15 14.72
CA TYR A 60 20.12 -7.74 13.54
C TYR A 60 19.13 -6.61 13.84
N ARG A 61 18.50 -6.65 15.03
CA ARG A 61 17.65 -5.56 15.52
C ARG A 61 18.41 -4.24 15.57
N ASN A 62 19.64 -4.26 16.09
CA ASN A 62 20.47 -3.07 16.22
C ASN A 62 20.97 -2.56 14.86
N GLU A 63 21.38 -3.47 13.97
CA GLU A 63 21.77 -3.12 12.60
C GLU A 63 20.63 -2.44 11.83
N LEU A 64 19.41 -2.99 11.90
CA LEU A 64 18.24 -2.36 11.28
C LEU A 64 17.94 -0.98 11.85
N LYS A 65 18.06 -0.79 13.17
CA LYS A 65 17.93 0.55 13.77
C LYS A 65 18.98 1.51 13.23
N MET A 66 20.26 1.09 13.16
CA MET A 66 21.31 1.94 12.59
C MET A 66 21.01 2.31 11.14
N MET A 67 20.63 1.34 10.32
CA MET A 67 20.24 1.57 8.91
C MET A 67 19.09 2.57 8.79
N MET A 68 18.04 2.45 9.62
CA MET A 68 16.93 3.40 9.60
C MET A 68 17.32 4.79 10.07
N ASN A 69 18.22 4.90 11.05
CA ASN A 69 18.65 6.19 11.61
C ASN A 69 19.60 6.98 10.70
N VAL A 70 20.32 6.32 9.78
CA VAL A 70 21.15 7.02 8.79
C VAL A 70 20.34 7.56 7.60
N MET A 71 19.16 7.00 7.35
CA MET A 71 18.22 7.52 6.36
C MET A 71 17.56 8.81 6.86
N SER A 72 17.29 9.73 5.95
CA SER A 72 16.34 10.83 6.17
C SER A 72 14.91 10.27 6.31
N GLN A 73 14.00 11.09 6.85
CA GLN A 73 12.57 10.70 6.92
C GLN A 73 12.00 10.43 5.52
N GLN A 74 12.39 11.22 4.52
CA GLN A 74 11.97 11.01 3.14
C GLN A 74 12.45 9.65 2.61
N GLU A 75 13.71 9.30 2.81
CA GLU A 75 14.23 7.99 2.38
C GLU A 75 13.52 6.82 3.07
N ARG A 76 13.19 6.95 4.37
CA ARG A 76 12.37 5.96 5.08
C ARG A 76 10.94 5.86 4.53
N GLN A 77 10.34 6.99 4.17
CA GLN A 77 9.01 7.01 3.53
C GLN A 77 9.07 6.33 2.15
N GLU A 78 10.06 6.66 1.32
CA GLU A 78 10.26 6.02 0.01
C GLU A 78 10.50 4.52 0.14
N TRP A 79 11.30 4.10 1.12
CA TRP A 79 11.47 2.68 1.43
C TRP A 79 10.15 2.01 1.80
N SER A 80 9.31 2.67 2.61
CA SER A 80 8.01 2.18 3.06
C SER A 80 7.00 2.08 1.91
N ILE A 81 7.01 3.07 1.01
CA ILE A 81 6.19 3.09 -0.20
C ILE A 81 6.46 1.86 -1.06
N LYS A 82 7.75 1.51 -1.28
CA LYS A 82 8.12 0.30 -2.03
C LYS A 82 7.49 -0.97 -1.42
N GLN A 83 7.37 -1.05 -0.09
CA GLN A 83 6.71 -2.18 0.57
C GLN A 83 5.19 -2.18 0.30
N ALA A 84 4.56 -1.00 0.25
CA ALA A 84 3.15 -0.87 -0.11
C ALA A 84 2.88 -1.34 -1.56
N TYR A 85 3.76 -1.06 -2.52
CA TYR A 85 3.64 -1.58 -3.90
C TYR A 85 3.75 -3.11 -3.97
N ILE A 86 4.62 -3.73 -3.16
CA ILE A 86 4.71 -5.19 -3.07
C ILE A 86 3.37 -5.76 -2.57
N ALA A 87 2.82 -5.19 -1.50
CA ALA A 87 1.53 -5.59 -0.96
C ALA A 87 0.39 -5.39 -1.99
N LEU A 88 0.41 -4.28 -2.73
CA LEU A 88 -0.55 -3.98 -3.80
C LEU A 88 -0.51 -5.04 -4.91
N GLY A 89 0.67 -5.38 -5.42
CA GLY A 89 0.84 -6.38 -6.48
C GLY A 89 0.34 -7.77 -6.05
N ASN A 90 0.65 -8.18 -4.82
CA ASN A 90 0.15 -9.41 -4.24
C ASN A 90 -1.37 -9.39 -4.09
N LEU A 91 -1.95 -8.31 -3.55
CA LEU A 91 -3.39 -8.22 -3.35
C LEU A 91 -4.16 -8.22 -4.67
N MET A 92 -3.68 -7.51 -5.70
CA MET A 92 -4.30 -7.55 -7.02
C MET A 92 -4.30 -8.96 -7.62
N THR A 93 -3.23 -9.73 -7.37
CA THR A 93 -3.17 -11.14 -7.78
C THR A 93 -4.20 -11.99 -7.04
N VAL A 94 -4.34 -11.80 -5.71
CA VAL A 94 -5.37 -12.46 -4.91
C VAL A 94 -6.77 -12.08 -5.37
N CYS A 95 -7.04 -10.79 -5.63
CA CYS A 95 -8.31 -10.34 -6.19
C CYS A 95 -8.63 -11.09 -7.49
N ALA A 96 -7.66 -11.25 -8.40
CA ALA A 96 -7.87 -12.00 -9.63
C ALA A 96 -8.19 -13.48 -9.39
N VAL A 97 -7.51 -14.14 -8.43
CA VAL A 97 -7.78 -15.54 -8.04
C VAL A 97 -9.18 -15.70 -7.45
N GLU A 98 -9.60 -14.75 -6.62
CA GLU A 98 -10.90 -14.73 -5.96
C GLU A 98 -12.04 -14.16 -6.84
N HIS A 99 -11.76 -13.91 -8.13
CA HIS A 99 -12.71 -13.30 -9.07
C HIS A 99 -13.27 -11.94 -8.61
N ILE A 100 -12.46 -11.16 -7.89
CA ILE A 100 -12.73 -9.79 -7.48
C ILE A 100 -11.99 -8.84 -8.42
N ASP A 101 -12.69 -7.85 -8.94
CA ASP A 101 -12.11 -6.79 -9.74
C ASP A 101 -11.43 -5.74 -8.85
N SER A 102 -10.32 -5.20 -9.36
CA SER A 102 -9.51 -4.21 -8.64
C SER A 102 -8.90 -3.19 -9.60
N CYS A 103 -8.72 -1.95 -9.13
CA CYS A 103 -8.17 -0.86 -9.92
C CYS A 103 -7.10 -0.09 -9.10
N PRO A 104 -5.80 -0.35 -9.25
CA PRO A 104 -4.79 0.40 -8.50
C PRO A 104 -4.78 1.87 -8.92
N MET A 105 -4.62 2.79 -7.96
CA MET A 105 -4.64 4.22 -8.23
C MET A 105 -3.54 4.97 -7.46
N GLU A 106 -2.73 5.73 -8.21
CA GLU A 106 -1.84 6.79 -7.72
C GLU A 106 -2.42 8.19 -7.96
N GLY A 107 -3.42 8.30 -8.83
CA GLY A 107 -4.01 9.58 -9.24
C GLY A 107 -4.94 10.16 -8.17
N PHE A 108 -4.38 10.68 -7.08
CA PHE A 108 -5.13 11.39 -6.03
C PHE A 108 -4.23 12.37 -5.27
N ASP A 109 -4.85 13.32 -4.58
CA ASP A 109 -4.19 14.24 -3.65
C ASP A 109 -4.07 13.56 -2.27
N ALA A 110 -2.89 13.01 -1.98
CA ALA A 110 -2.63 12.28 -0.74
C ALA A 110 -2.88 13.13 0.52
N GLN A 111 -2.47 14.40 0.50
CA GLN A 111 -2.68 15.29 1.66
C GLN A 111 -4.18 15.45 1.95
N LYS A 112 -5.00 15.65 0.93
CA LYS A 112 -6.46 15.77 1.11
C LYS A 112 -7.12 14.47 1.56
N ILE A 113 -6.66 13.33 1.07
CA ILE A 113 -7.13 12.02 1.55
C ILE A 113 -6.77 11.84 3.03
N ASP A 114 -5.53 12.16 3.42
CA ASP A 114 -5.03 12.06 4.79
C ASP A 114 -5.83 12.95 5.76
N GLU A 115 -6.13 14.19 5.36
CA GLU A 115 -6.95 15.14 6.12
C GLU A 115 -8.38 14.60 6.33
N ILE A 116 -9.05 14.12 5.27
CA ILE A 116 -10.43 13.62 5.34
C ILE A 116 -10.53 12.36 6.21
N LEU A 117 -9.54 11.47 6.10
CA LEU A 117 -9.48 10.21 6.83
C LEU A 117 -8.81 10.34 8.21
N LYS A 118 -8.30 11.54 8.54
CA LYS A 118 -7.61 11.85 9.81
C LYS A 118 -6.43 10.92 10.09
N LEU A 119 -5.64 10.61 9.05
CA LEU A 119 -4.56 9.62 9.13
C LEU A 119 -3.39 10.06 10.02
N GLU A 120 -3.17 11.37 10.15
CA GLU A 120 -2.15 11.93 11.05
C GLU A 120 -2.32 11.49 12.51
N GLN A 121 -3.58 11.27 12.96
CA GLN A 121 -3.86 10.79 14.33
C GLN A 121 -3.25 9.41 14.60
N ASN A 122 -2.98 8.66 13.54
CA ASN A 122 -2.36 7.34 13.57
C ASN A 122 -0.91 7.36 13.05
N LYS A 123 -0.34 8.55 12.78
CA LYS A 123 0.98 8.72 12.15
C LYS A 123 1.09 8.00 10.81
N LEU A 124 0.02 8.04 10.02
CA LEU A 124 -0.06 7.39 8.71
C LEU A 124 -0.14 8.42 7.58
N LYS A 125 0.37 8.03 6.41
CA LYS A 125 0.22 8.74 5.14
C LYS A 125 -0.33 7.81 4.07
N SER A 126 -1.34 8.26 3.32
CA SER A 126 -1.87 7.49 2.19
C SER A 126 -0.93 7.56 0.99
N VAL A 127 -0.75 6.42 0.32
CA VAL A 127 0.22 6.30 -0.80
C VAL A 127 -0.38 5.64 -2.03
N LEU A 128 -1.35 4.73 -1.85
CA LEU A 128 -2.07 4.06 -2.95
C LEU A 128 -3.54 3.88 -2.57
N LEU A 129 -4.42 3.94 -3.56
CA LEU A 129 -5.81 3.48 -3.42
C LEU A 129 -6.04 2.22 -4.24
N LEU A 130 -6.91 1.34 -3.75
CA LEU A 130 -7.38 0.18 -4.47
C LEU A 130 -8.88 -0.01 -4.25
N PRO A 131 -9.74 0.56 -5.12
CA PRO A 131 -11.13 0.17 -5.19
C PRO A 131 -11.24 -1.29 -5.63
N VAL A 132 -12.07 -2.05 -4.91
CA VAL A 132 -12.32 -3.48 -5.18
C VAL A 132 -13.82 -3.77 -5.20
N GLY A 133 -14.24 -4.68 -6.06
CA GLY A 133 -15.63 -5.06 -6.21
C GLY A 133 -15.85 -5.99 -7.41
N TYR A 134 -17.03 -5.90 -8.00
CA TYR A 134 -17.35 -6.57 -9.26
C TYR A 134 -17.59 -5.48 -10.30
N ARG A 135 -16.97 -5.61 -11.47
CA ARG A 135 -17.13 -4.68 -12.58
C ARG A 135 -18.58 -4.64 -13.05
N ALA A 136 -18.97 -3.52 -13.63
CA ALA A 136 -20.25 -3.41 -14.31
C ALA A 136 -20.25 -4.27 -15.59
N GLU A 137 -21.42 -4.77 -15.99
CA GLU A 137 -21.56 -5.59 -17.21
C GLU A 137 -21.19 -4.81 -18.48
N ASP A 138 -21.29 -3.47 -18.43
CA ASP A 138 -21.03 -2.54 -19.53
C ASP A 138 -19.62 -1.89 -19.46
N ASP A 139 -18.70 -2.43 -18.65
CA ASP A 139 -17.29 -1.99 -18.66
C ASP A 139 -16.62 -2.34 -20.00
N MET A 140 -16.57 -1.36 -20.91
CA MET A 140 -15.95 -1.53 -22.22
C MET A 140 -14.48 -1.96 -22.16
N PHE A 141 -13.73 -1.54 -21.13
CA PHE A 141 -12.31 -1.88 -20.99
C PHE A 141 -12.10 -3.35 -20.65
N ALA A 142 -13.11 -4.02 -20.09
CA ALA A 142 -13.07 -5.45 -19.78
C ALA A 142 -12.79 -6.31 -21.02
N SER A 143 -13.26 -5.87 -22.19
CA SER A 143 -13.15 -6.59 -23.46
C SER A 143 -11.87 -6.27 -24.25
N PHE A 144 -11.13 -5.24 -23.85
CA PHE A 144 -9.96 -4.81 -24.60
C PHE A 144 -8.82 -5.83 -24.51
N LYS A 145 -8.11 -6.01 -25.63
CA LYS A 145 -6.91 -6.85 -25.64
C LYS A 145 -5.88 -6.28 -24.66
N LYS A 146 -5.44 -7.13 -23.73
CA LYS A 146 -4.44 -6.77 -22.72
C LYS A 146 -3.08 -6.52 -23.40
N VAL A 147 -2.55 -5.31 -23.25
CA VAL A 147 -1.24 -4.93 -23.80
C VAL A 147 -0.15 -5.12 -22.75
N ARG A 148 0.96 -5.76 -23.13
CA ARG A 148 2.17 -5.97 -22.32
C ARG A 148 3.40 -5.84 -23.23
N LYS A 149 4.56 -5.51 -22.66
CA LYS A 149 5.83 -5.60 -23.38
C LYS A 149 6.08 -7.05 -23.83
N HIS A 150 6.76 -7.24 -24.96
CA HIS A 150 7.25 -8.58 -25.31
C HIS A 150 8.32 -9.02 -24.30
N VAL A 151 8.43 -10.34 -24.09
CA VAL A 151 9.39 -10.91 -23.13
C VAL A 151 10.82 -10.50 -23.46
N ALA A 152 11.17 -10.49 -24.75
CA ALA A 152 12.49 -10.07 -25.23
C ALA A 152 12.82 -8.60 -24.92
N ASP A 153 11.81 -7.73 -24.71
CA ASP A 153 12.01 -6.32 -24.32
C ASP A 153 12.06 -6.13 -22.79
N ALA A 154 11.75 -7.18 -22.02
CA ALA A 154 11.61 -7.14 -20.57
C ALA A 154 12.67 -7.97 -19.83
N VAL A 155 13.30 -8.93 -20.50
CA VAL A 155 14.30 -9.84 -19.94
C VAL A 155 15.61 -9.67 -20.70
N LEU A 156 16.68 -9.33 -19.97
CA LEU A 156 18.05 -9.32 -20.50
C LEU A 156 18.71 -10.66 -20.15
N GLU A 157 18.99 -11.48 -21.16
CA GLU A 157 19.82 -12.67 -21.04
C GLU A 157 21.31 -12.26 -21.12
N LEU A 158 22.11 -12.72 -20.15
CA LEU A 158 23.54 -12.40 -20.02
C LEU A 158 24.40 -13.66 -20.22
#